data_AF-A0A800DVK1-F1
#
_entry.id   AF-A0A800DVK1-F1
#
_cell.length_a   1.000
_cell.length_b   1.000
_cell.length_c   1.000
_cell.angle_alpha   90.00
_cell.angle_beta   90.00
_cell.angle_gamma   90.00
#
_symmetry.space_group_name_H-M   'P 1'
#
loop_
_entity.id
_entity.type
_entity.pdbx_description
1 polymer ?
#
loop_
_entity_poly.entity_id
_entity_poly.type
_entity_poly.pdbx_seq_one_letter_code
_entity_poly.pdbx_strand_id
1 'polypeptide(L)'
;MHHITGTLIWYYYVCKREVWFMSRELHPNQNDDFLEIGRLIHENTYLRGRKEILLNHIKIDLIKKGEDNFIIAEIKKSSKFLLPAQMQLLFYLYRLKNMGIDLKGELLIPET
;
A
#
# COMPACT_ATOMS: atom_id res chain seq x y z
N MET A 1 -16.37 -12.43 -9.81
CA MET A 1 -16.56 -11.19 -9.04
C MET A 1 -15.21 -10.47 -9.04
N HIS A 2 -15.09 -9.28 -9.63
CA HIS A 2 -13.80 -8.57 -9.65
C HIS A 2 -13.45 -8.12 -8.23
N HIS A 3 -12.36 -8.65 -7.67
CA HIS A 3 -11.87 -8.26 -6.36
C HIS A 3 -11.12 -6.92 -6.48
N ILE A 4 -11.68 -5.85 -5.90
CA ILE A 4 -11.02 -4.54 -5.85
C ILE A 4 -9.86 -4.62 -4.85
N THR A 5 -8.65 -4.29 -5.31
CA THR A 5 -7.44 -4.29 -4.49
C THR A 5 -6.95 -2.86 -4.23
N GLY A 6 -6.07 -2.67 -3.24
CA GLY A 6 -5.45 -1.37 -2.99
C GLY A 6 -4.66 -0.84 -4.20
N THR A 7 -4.08 -1.74 -4.99
CA THR A 7 -3.40 -1.40 -6.24
C THR A 7 -4.36 -0.82 -7.27
N LEU A 8 -5.58 -1.36 -7.40
CA LEU A 8 -6.59 -0.79 -8.30
C LEU A 8 -7.07 0.58 -7.81
N ILE A 9 -7.22 0.77 -6.49
CA ILE A 9 -7.51 2.09 -5.92
C ILE A 9 -6.39 3.09 -6.24
N TRP A 10 -5.13 2.70 -6.04
CA TRP A 10 -3.97 3.51 -6.41
C TRP A 10 -4.04 3.97 -7.87
N TYR A 11 -4.17 3.02 -8.80
CA TYR A 11 -4.20 3.35 -10.23
C TYR A 11 -5.42 4.16 -10.63
N TYR A 12 -6.56 3.98 -9.97
CA TYR A 12 -7.74 4.83 -10.23
C TYR A 12 -7.45 6.31 -9.98
N TYR A 13 -6.69 6.63 -8.93
CA TYR A 13 -6.30 8.00 -8.58
C TYR A 13 -5.04 8.48 -9.33
N VAL A 14 -4.30 7.59 -10.00
CA VAL A 14 -3.19 7.97 -10.90
C VAL A 14 -3.70 8.18 -12.33
N CYS A 15 -4.34 7.17 -12.92
CA CYS A 15 -4.79 7.16 -14.30
C CYS A 15 -5.96 6.18 -14.52
N LYS A 16 -7.13 6.72 -14.88
CA LYS A 16 -8.34 5.93 -15.15
C LYS A 16 -8.18 4.90 -16.27
N ARG A 17 -7.32 5.18 -17.26
CA ARG A 17 -7.02 4.25 -18.36
C ARG A 17 -6.17 3.08 -17.87
N GLU A 18 -5.18 3.37 -17.03
CA GLU A 18 -4.29 2.36 -16.48
C GLU A 18 -5.05 1.37 -15.59
N VAL A 19 -5.92 1.84 -14.70
CA VAL A 19 -6.76 0.95 -13.89
C VAL A 19 -7.72 0.11 -14.75
N TRP A 20 -8.19 0.63 -15.88
CA TRP A 20 -9.03 -0.14 -16.81
C TRP A 20 -8.26 -1.34 -17.39
N PHE A 21 -6.99 -1.15 -17.76
CA PHE A 21 -6.11 -2.24 -18.22
C PHE A 21 -5.79 -3.21 -17.07
N MET A 22 -5.34 -2.69 -15.93
CA MET A 22 -4.96 -3.50 -14.77
C MET A 22 -6.12 -4.37 -14.23
N SER A 23 -7.35 -3.85 -14.24
CA SER A 23 -8.55 -4.61 -13.82
C SER A 23 -8.93 -5.76 -14.77
N ARG A 24 -8.30 -5.83 -15.94
CA ARG A 24 -8.45 -6.87 -16.97
C ARG A 24 -7.17 -7.69 -17.15
N GLU A 25 -6.28 -7.65 -16.17
CA GLU A 25 -5.01 -8.41 -16.17
C GLU A 25 -4.06 -8.00 -17.32
N LEU A 26 -4.26 -6.80 -17.87
CA LEU A 26 -3.36 -6.19 -18.84
C LEU A 26 -2.33 -5.35 -18.09
N HIS A 27 -1.21 -5.97 -17.74
CA HIS A 27 -0.16 -5.38 -16.92
C HIS A 27 0.94 -4.71 -17.75
N PRO A 28 1.57 -3.63 -17.24
CA PRO A 28 2.79 -3.08 -17.83
C PRO A 28 3.94 -4.09 -17.74
N ASN A 29 4.99 -3.86 -18.53
CA ASN A 29 6.18 -4.71 -18.55
C ASN A 29 6.72 -4.91 -17.12
N GLN A 30 6.79 -6.17 -16.69
CA GLN A 30 7.22 -6.54 -15.34
C GLN A 30 8.75 -6.62 -15.21
N ASN A 31 9.49 -6.62 -16.32
CA ASN A 31 10.96 -6.68 -16.37
C ASN A 31 11.57 -5.27 -16.39
N ASP A 32 11.02 -4.35 -15.61
CA ASP A 32 11.55 -3.00 -15.46
C ASP A 32 12.53 -2.96 -14.28
N ASP A 33 13.78 -2.57 -14.52
CA ASP A 33 14.84 -2.52 -13.52
C ASP A 33 14.45 -1.66 -12.30
N PHE A 34 13.61 -0.64 -12.46
CA PHE A 34 13.11 0.17 -11.35
C PHE A 34 12.11 -0.58 -10.46
N LEU A 35 11.32 -1.50 -11.02
CA LEU A 35 10.45 -2.38 -10.24
C LEU A 35 11.28 -3.38 -9.45
N GLU A 36 12.35 -3.92 -10.04
CA GLU A 36 13.28 -4.82 -9.36
C GLU A 36 14.01 -4.13 -8.21
N ILE A 37 14.55 -2.93 -8.45
CA ILE A 37 15.14 -2.09 -7.39
C ILE A 37 14.11 -1.81 -6.28
N GLY A 38 12.86 -1.54 -6.63
CA GLY A 38 11.78 -1.36 -5.67
C GLY A 38 11.55 -2.57 -4.78
N ARG A 39 11.57 -3.79 -5.35
CA ARG A 39 11.47 -5.05 -4.59
C ARG A 39 12.67 -5.29 -3.69
N LEU A 40 13.89 -5.04 -4.18
CA LEU A 40 15.11 -5.20 -3.39
C LEU A 40 15.19 -4.20 -2.23
N ILE A 41 14.78 -2.95 -2.45
CA ILE A 41 14.69 -1.94 -1.38
C ILE A 41 13.65 -2.36 -0.36
N HIS A 42 12.49 -2.85 -0.82
CA HIS A 42 11.48 -3.42 0.06
C HIS A 42 12.16 -4.50 0.91
N GLU A 43 12.58 -5.62 0.35
CA GLU A 43 13.22 -6.75 1.05
C GLU A 43 14.32 -6.36 2.05
N ASN A 44 15.21 -5.43 1.71
CA ASN A 44 16.34 -5.04 2.57
C ASN A 44 15.99 -4.06 3.71
N THR A 45 14.83 -3.39 3.68
CA THR A 45 14.46 -2.39 4.70
C THR A 45 13.71 -3.02 5.92
N TYR A 46 13.34 -4.31 5.87
CA TYR A 46 12.34 -4.90 6.80
C TYR A 46 12.81 -5.54 8.12
N LEU A 47 13.98 -5.21 8.67
CA LEU A 47 14.53 -6.05 9.76
C LEU A 47 14.24 -5.66 11.22
N ARG A 48 13.67 -4.48 11.55
CA ARG A 48 13.46 -4.11 12.97
C ARG A 48 12.13 -3.40 13.24
N GLY A 49 11.25 -4.04 14.01
CA GLY A 49 10.08 -3.43 14.66
C GLY A 49 8.77 -3.36 13.86
N ARG A 50 8.74 -3.88 12.63
CA ARG A 50 7.53 -3.96 11.80
C ARG A 50 6.93 -5.36 11.81
N LYS A 51 5.59 -5.44 11.85
CA LYS A 51 4.85 -6.68 11.57
C LYS A 51 4.13 -6.48 10.25
N GLU A 52 4.32 -7.39 9.31
CA GLU A 52 3.49 -7.45 8.11
C GLU A 52 2.20 -8.20 8.46
N ILE A 53 1.04 -7.61 8.17
CA ILE A 53 -0.21 -8.36 8.16
C ILE A 53 -0.59 -8.66 6.71
N LEU A 54 -0.74 -9.94 6.42
CA LEU A 54 -1.40 -10.41 5.21
C LEU A 54 -2.91 -10.50 5.49
N LEU A 55 -3.66 -9.53 5.01
CA LEU A 55 -5.13 -9.53 5.11
C LEU A 55 -5.71 -9.88 3.75
N ASN A 56 -6.09 -11.15 3.56
CA ASN A 56 -6.47 -11.73 2.26
C ASN A 56 -5.35 -11.59 1.21
N HIS A 57 -5.46 -10.58 0.35
CA HIS A 57 -4.52 -10.24 -0.73
C HIS A 57 -3.87 -8.85 -0.51
N ILE A 58 -3.98 -8.33 0.71
CA ILE A 58 -3.46 -7.02 1.08
C ILE A 58 -2.27 -7.24 2.01
N LYS A 59 -1.11 -6.73 1.59
CA LYS A 59 0.11 -6.70 2.40
C LYS A 59 0.20 -5.31 3.05
N ILE A 60 0.10 -5.26 4.37
CA ILE A 60 0.09 -4.02 5.13
C ILE A 60 1.24 -4.02 6.14
N ASP A 61 2.02 -2.95 6.13
CA ASP A 61 3.06 -2.70 7.13
C ASP A 61 2.43 -2.12 8.39
N LEU A 62 2.44 -2.88 9.50
CA LEU A 62 2.10 -2.36 10.81
C LEU A 62 3.35 -1.82 11.51
N ILE A 63 3.20 -0.63 12.08
CA ILE A 63 4.13 -0.08 13.06
C ILE A 63 3.45 -0.09 14.43
N LYS A 64 4.16 -0.63 15.42
CA LYS A 64 3.75 -0.53 16.83
C LYS A 64 4.09 0.87 17.33
N LYS A 65 3.10 1.64 17.80
CA LYS A 65 3.27 2.98 18.37
C LYS A 65 2.89 2.93 19.86
N GLY A 66 3.84 2.58 20.73
CA GLY A 66 3.60 2.39 22.17
C GLY A 66 3.19 0.97 22.55
N GLU A 67 2.77 0.73 23.79
CA GLU A 67 2.57 -0.63 24.33
C GLU A 67 1.40 -1.39 23.68
N ASP A 68 0.29 -0.72 23.35
CA ASP A 68 -0.95 -1.36 22.85
C ASP A 68 -1.56 -0.76 21.57
N ASN A 69 -0.94 0.25 20.95
CA ASN A 69 -1.49 0.86 19.73
C ASN A 69 -0.71 0.42 18.48
N PHE A 70 -1.41 -0.22 17.55
CA PHE A 70 -0.91 -0.48 16.20
C PHE A 70 -1.38 0.62 15.26
N ILE A 71 -0.49 1.09 14.40
CA ILE A 71 -0.82 1.94 13.28
C ILE A 71 -0.46 1.23 11.99
N ILE A 72 -1.24 1.49 10.95
CA ILE A 72 -0.87 1.13 9.59
C ILE A 72 0.02 2.25 9.06
N ALA A 73 1.21 1.90 8.59
CA ALA A 73 2.11 2.88 8.00
C ALA A 73 2.45 2.50 6.57
N GLU A 74 2.06 3.34 5.62
CA GLU A 74 2.45 3.18 4.22
C GLU A 74 3.66 4.11 3.96
N ILE A 75 4.83 3.54 3.66
CA ILE A 75 6.01 4.32 3.24
C ILE A 75 5.89 4.61 1.75
N LYS A 76 6.03 5.88 1.35
CA LYS A 76 6.22 6.25 -0.05
C LYS A 76 7.52 7.03 -0.25
N LYS A 77 8.24 6.69 -1.32
CA LYS A 77 9.55 7.30 -1.68
C LYS A 77 9.46 8.81 -1.97
N SER A 78 8.29 9.33 -2.36
CA SER A 78 8.12 10.76 -2.64
C SER A 78 6.66 11.22 -2.46
N SER A 79 6.48 12.52 -2.32
CA SER A 79 5.18 13.19 -2.19
C SER A 79 4.40 13.34 -3.50
N LYS A 80 5.00 12.99 -4.65
CA LYS A 80 4.40 13.17 -5.99
C LYS A 80 3.04 12.49 -6.15
N PHE A 81 2.79 11.39 -5.42
CA PHE A 81 1.56 10.59 -5.50
C PHE A 81 0.81 10.55 -4.15
N LEU A 82 0.75 11.68 -3.44
CA LEU A 82 0.11 11.77 -2.13
C LEU A 82 -1.37 11.35 -2.16
N LEU A 83 -2.16 11.87 -3.11
CA LEU A 83 -3.59 11.52 -3.20
C LEU A 83 -3.82 10.03 -3.48
N PRO A 84 -3.17 9.40 -4.48
CA PRO A 84 -3.23 7.94 -4.66
C PRO A 84 -2.85 7.17 -3.40
N ALA A 85 -1.80 7.60 -2.68
CA ALA A 85 -1.37 6.96 -1.44
C ALA A 85 -2.41 7.08 -0.33
N GLN A 86 -3.00 8.26 -0.14
CA GLN A 86 -4.06 8.51 0.84
C GLN A 86 -5.28 7.63 0.56
N MET A 87 -5.71 7.55 -0.69
CA MET A 87 -6.88 6.77 -1.05
C MET A 87 -6.65 5.26 -0.90
N GLN A 88 -5.44 4.78 -1.23
CA GLN A 88 -5.03 3.41 -0.98
C GLN A 88 -5.06 3.08 0.52
N LEU A 89 -4.51 3.95 1.37
CA LEU A 89 -4.51 3.78 2.83
C LEU A 89 -5.94 3.81 3.41
N LEU A 90 -6.77 4.76 2.97
CA LEU A 90 -8.17 4.85 3.38
C LEU A 90 -8.96 3.58 3.01
N PHE A 91 -8.68 3.01 1.83
CA PHE A 91 -9.26 1.74 1.43
C PHE A 91 -8.89 0.62 2.41
N TYR A 92 -7.65 0.53 2.85
CA TYR A 92 -7.23 -0.46 3.85
C TYR A 92 -7.90 -0.26 5.21
N LEU A 93 -7.94 0.97 5.71
CA LEU A 93 -8.63 1.29 6.97
C LEU A 93 -10.12 0.95 6.89
N TYR A 94 -10.77 1.24 5.77
CA TYR A 94 -12.17 0.87 5.54
C TYR A 94 -12.39 -0.65 5.58
N ARG A 95 -11.51 -1.42 4.93
CA ARG A 95 -11.59 -2.90 4.94
C ARG A 95 -11.42 -3.47 6.35
N LEU A 96 -10.49 -2.94 7.13
CA LEU A 96 -10.27 -3.36 8.52
C LEU A 96 -11.44 -2.98 9.43
N LYS A 97 -11.97 -1.77 9.27
CA LYS A 97 -13.15 -1.31 10.02
C LYS A 97 -14.36 -2.22 9.78
N ASN A 98 -14.58 -2.66 8.55
CA ASN A 98 -15.65 -3.62 8.21
C ASN A 98 -15.43 -5.02 8.83
N MET A 99 -14.21 -5.34 9.27
CA MET A 99 -13.88 -6.57 9.99
C MET A 99 -13.89 -6.38 11.51
N GLY A 100 -14.30 -5.20 12.00
CA GLY A 100 -14.31 -4.87 13.43
C GLY A 100 -12.96 -4.44 13.99
N ILE A 101 -11.96 -4.20 13.13
CA ILE A 101 -10.63 -3.74 13.53
C ILE A 101 -10.55 -2.23 13.28
N ASP A 102 -10.51 -1.44 14.34
CA ASP A 102 -10.35 0.01 14.25
C ASP A 102 -8.88 0.41 14.48
N LEU A 103 -8.23 0.92 13.44
CA LEU A 103 -6.83 1.35 13.47
C LEU A 103 -6.70 2.76 12.88
N LYS A 104 -5.61 3.43 13.26
CA LYS A 104 -5.20 4.68 12.60
C LYS A 104 -4.18 4.37 11.50
N GLY A 105 -4.23 5.16 10.43
CA GLY A 105 -3.27 5.10 9.34
C GLY A 105 -2.37 6.34 9.32
N GLU A 106 -1.10 6.14 8.96
CA GLU A 106 -0.10 7.20 8.81
C GLU A 106 0.62 7.00 7.47
N LEU A 107 0.76 8.08 6.69
CA LEU A 107 1.60 8.08 5.49
C LEU A 107 2.97 8.63 5.85
N LEU A 108 4.01 7.82 5.66
CA LEU A 108 5.38 8.22 5.92
C LEU A 108 6.07 8.55 4.60
N ILE A 109 6.49 9.80 4.47
CA ILE A 109 7.27 10.28 3.33
C ILE A 109 8.61 10.72 3.91
N PRO A 110 9.73 10.03 3.62
CA PRO A 110 11.04 10.49 4.06
C PRO A 110 11.33 11.86 3.45
N GLU A 111 11.81 12.80 4.26
CA GLU A 111 12.41 14.03 3.73
C GLU A 111 13.72 13.66 3.03
N THR A 112 13.80 13.96 1.73
CA THR A 112 15.03 13.88 0.91
C THR A 112 15.82 15.16 0.99
#